data_AF-X0SNW9-F1
#
_entry.id   AF-X0SNW9-F1
#
_cell.length_a   1.000
_cell.length_b   1.000
_cell.length_c   1.000
_cell.angle_alpha   90.00
_cell.angle_beta   90.00
_cell.angle_gamma   90.00
#
_symmetry.space_group_name_H-M   'P 1'
#
loop_
_entity.id
_entity.type
_entity.pdbx_description
1 polymer ?
#
loop_
_entity_poly.entity_id
_entity_poly.type
_entity_poly.pdbx_seq_one_letter_code
_entity_poly.pdbx_strand_id
1 'polypeptide(L)' 'MRSKIAEKQKAAAPTTAQKNLERRKSYRDSASASNVKLQIGKILLYLQTPLKQEERRNCWALFEAKLCQYYDLKGRILQD' A
#
# COMPACT_ATOMS: atom_id res chain seq x y z
N MET A 1 -12.46 50.46 -29.46
CA MET A 1 -13.41 49.78 -28.54
C MET A 1 -13.19 48.28 -28.70
N ARG A 2 -12.42 47.66 -27.80
CA ARG A 2 -12.84 46.85 -26.63
C ARG A 2 -13.57 45.55 -26.99
N SER A 3 -13.01 44.45 -26.42
CA SER A 3 -13.67 43.19 -26.06
C SER A 3 -13.72 42.10 -27.14
N LYS A 4 -13.41 40.83 -26.89
CA LYS A 4 -13.11 40.07 -25.67
C LYS A 4 -12.26 38.86 -26.09
N ILE A 5 -11.06 38.74 -25.52
CA ILE A 5 -10.26 37.52 -25.61
C ILE A 5 -11.02 36.46 -24.80
N ALA A 6 -11.47 35.41 -25.48
CA ALA A 6 -12.12 34.27 -24.87
C ALA A 6 -11.23 33.68 -23.77
N GLU A 7 -11.81 33.56 -22.57
CA GLU A 7 -11.25 32.90 -21.40
C GLU A 7 -10.63 31.55 -21.78
N LYS A 8 -9.30 31.49 -21.82
CA LYS A 8 -8.60 30.24 -21.51
C LYS A 8 -8.84 29.98 -20.04
N GLN A 9 -9.80 29.10 -19.73
CA GLN A 9 -9.91 28.45 -18.44
C GLN A 9 -8.56 27.80 -18.14
N LYS A 10 -7.71 28.50 -17.39
CA LYS A 10 -6.56 27.90 -16.72
C LYS A 10 -7.17 26.96 -15.68
N ALA A 11 -7.32 25.69 -16.05
CA ALA A 11 -7.41 24.63 -15.06
C ALA A 11 -6.20 24.81 -14.14
N ALA A 12 -6.47 25.26 -12.90
CA ALA A 12 -5.44 25.51 -11.92
C ALA A 12 -4.61 24.23 -11.77
N ALA A 13 -3.33 24.31 -12.14
CA ALA A 13 -2.43 23.18 -11.96
C ALA A 13 -2.51 22.75 -10.48
N PRO A 14 -2.66 21.45 -10.18
CA PRO A 14 -2.74 20.98 -8.80
C PRO A 14 -1.52 21.54 -8.06
N THR A 15 -1.79 22.30 -7.00
CA THR A 15 -0.77 23.01 -6.23
C THR A 15 0.28 22.00 -5.76
N THR A 16 1.55 22.41 -5.67
CA THR A 16 2.67 21.55 -5.23
C THR A 16 2.38 20.83 -3.91
N ALA A 17 1.53 21.40 -3.06
CA ALA A 17 1.01 20.80 -1.83
C ALA A 17 0.16 19.54 -2.07
N GLN A 18 -0.72 19.53 -3.08
CA GLN A 18 -1.56 18.39 -3.44
C GLN A 18 -0.72 17.21 -3.93
N LYS A 19 0.24 17.47 -4.83
CA LYS A 19 1.18 16.44 -5.32
C LYS A 19 2.04 15.85 -4.20
N ASN A 20 2.48 16.69 -3.25
CA ASN A 20 3.23 16.21 -2.08
C ASN A 20 2.35 15.37 -1.13
N LEU A 21 1.06 15.68 -1.01
CA LEU A 21 0.12 14.94 -0.18
C LEU A 21 -0.22 13.57 -0.78
N GLU A 22 -0.41 13.49 -2.10
CA GLU A 22 -0.58 12.23 -2.84
C GLU A 22 0.68 11.36 -2.77
N ARG A 23 1.87 11.94 -2.99
CA ARG A 23 3.14 11.22 -2.81
C ARG A 23 3.31 10.67 -1.40
N ARG A 24 2.95 11.43 -0.36
CA ARG A 24 3.00 10.97 1.03
C ARG A 24 2.07 9.78 1.29
N LYS A 25 0.89 9.75 0.68
CA LYS A 25 -0.02 8.58 0.74
C LYS A 25 0.61 7.36 0.07
N SER A 26 1.10 7.52 -1.15
CA SER A 26 1.77 6.44 -1.91
C SER A 26 3.00 5.85 -1.17
N TYR A 27 3.84 6.71 -0.57
CA TYR A 27 4.98 6.24 0.25
C TYR A 27 4.53 5.51 1.51
N ARG A 28 3.46 5.98 2.18
CA ARG A 28 2.92 5.32 3.37
C ARG A 28 2.38 3.93 3.05
N ASP A 29 1.67 3.78 1.93
CA ASP A 29 1.12 2.50 1.50
C ASP A 29 2.24 1.53 1.07
N SER A 30 3.23 2.03 0.33
CA SER A 30 4.42 1.26 -0.07
C SER A 30 5.25 0.79 1.14
N ALA A 31 5.44 1.66 2.15
CA ALA A 31 6.13 1.31 3.39
C ALA A 31 5.35 0.27 4.20
N SER A 32 4.02 0.37 4.25
CA SER A 32 3.15 -0.60 4.92
C SER A 32 3.22 -1.98 4.26
N ALA A 33 3.13 -2.05 2.92
CA ALA A 33 3.26 -3.29 2.17
C ALA A 33 4.64 -3.96 2.36
N SER A 34 5.72 -3.16 2.39
CA SER A 34 7.08 -3.65 2.65
C SER A 34 7.20 -4.27 4.05
N ASN A 35 6.60 -3.65 5.07
CA ASN A 35 6.58 -4.18 6.43
C ASN A 35 5.76 -5.50 6.53
N VAL A 36 4.61 -5.59 5.87
CA VAL A 36 3.82 -6.83 5.84
C VAL A 36 4.59 -7.96 5.14
N LYS A 37 5.24 -7.67 4.01
CA LYS A 37 6.10 -8.64 3.31
C LYS A 37 7.21 -9.18 4.21
N LEU A 38 7.84 -8.32 5.02
CA LEU A 38 8.86 -8.73 5.97
C LEU A 38 8.29 -9.62 7.10
N GLN A 39 7.08 -9.34 7.58
CA GLN A 39 6.40 -10.22 8.54
C GLN A 39 6.08 -11.59 7.96
N ILE A 40 5.59 -11.65 6.71
CA ILE A 40 5.34 -12.92 5.98
C ILE A 40 6.64 -13.74 5.90
N GLY A 41 7.75 -13.11 5.50
CA GLY A 41 9.05 -13.78 5.42
C GLY A 41 9.52 -14.37 6.76
N LYS A 42 9.33 -13.64 7.87
CA LYS A 42 9.65 -14.13 9.22
C LYS A 42 8.80 -15.35 9.61
N ILE A 43 7.52 -15.36 9.27
CA ILE A 43 6.63 -16.48 9.56
C ILE A 43 7.05 -17.72 8.77
N LEU A 44 7.39 -17.56 7.48
CA LEU A 44 7.89 -18.64 6.64
C LEU A 44 9.18 -19.25 7.19
N LEU A 45 10.11 -18.43 7.65
CA LEU A 45 11.34 -18.91 8.30
C LEU A 45 11.03 -19.68 9.58
N TYR A 46 10.09 -19.19 10.41
CA TYR A 46 9.70 -19.88 11.63
C TYR A 46 9.07 -21.26 11.36
N LEU A 47 8.27 -21.38 10.30
CA LEU A 47 7.65 -22.65 9.89
C LEU A 47 8.62 -23.70 9.37
N GLN A 48 9.85 -23.32 9.02
CA GLN A 48 10.92 -24.28 8.67
C GLN A 48 11.44 -25.03 9.90
N THR A 49 11.14 -24.56 11.11
CA THR A 49 11.51 -25.25 12.35
C THR A 49 10.54 -26.40 12.66
N PRO A 50 10.97 -27.45 13.38
CA PRO A 50 10.07 -28.49 13.86
C PRO A 50 9.14 -27.91 14.94
N LEU A 51 7.87 -27.73 14.56
CA LEU A 51 6.81 -27.20 15.41
C LEU A 51 5.82 -28.29 15.80
N LYS A 52 5.18 -28.15 16.96
CA LYS A 52 4.02 -28.98 17.31
C LYS A 52 2.87 -28.69 16.34
N GLN A 53 1.97 -29.66 16.17
CA GLN A 53 0.88 -29.55 15.20
C GLN A 53 -0.04 -28.34 15.44
N GLU A 54 -0.28 -27.99 16.70
CA GLU A 54 -1.07 -26.83 17.11
C GLU A 54 -0.36 -25.51 16.78
N GLU A 55 0.93 -25.39 17.13
CA GLU A 55 1.76 -24.22 16.81
C GLU A 55 1.85 -24.00 15.31
N ARG A 56 2.05 -25.07 14.54
CA ARG A 56 2.07 -25.02 13.08
C ARG A 56 0.75 -24.50 12.52
N ARG A 57 -0.40 -24.97 13.04
CA ARG A 57 -1.74 -24.47 12.63
C ARG A 57 -1.90 -22.98 12.93
N ASN A 58 -1.52 -22.54 14.12
CA ASN A 58 -1.60 -21.13 14.51
C ASN A 58 -0.69 -20.24 13.65
N CYS A 59 0.54 -20.69 13.36
CA CYS A 59 1.45 -19.98 12.47
C CYS A 59 0.93 -19.92 11.03
N TRP A 60 0.22 -20.94 10.56
CA TRP A 60 -0.42 -20.93 9.25
C TRP A 60 -1.59 -19.96 9.16
N ALA A 61 -2.46 -19.93 10.17
CA ALA A 61 -3.51 -18.91 10.24
C ALA A 61 -2.93 -17.48 10.26
N LEU A 62 -1.81 -17.27 10.98
CA LEU A 62 -1.14 -15.97 11.01
C LEU A 62 -0.53 -15.61 9.65
N PHE A 63 0.07 -16.57 8.95
CA PHE A 63 0.60 -16.39 7.60
C PHE A 63 -0.50 -15.99 6.62
N GLU A 64 -1.63 -16.70 6.60
CA GLU A 64 -2.77 -16.40 5.74
C GLU A 64 -3.32 -15.00 6.01
N ALA A 65 -3.51 -14.63 7.28
CA ALA A 65 -3.95 -13.29 7.65
C ALA A 65 -3.01 -12.19 7.13
N LYS A 66 -1.69 -12.43 7.17
CA LYS A 66 -0.69 -11.48 6.66
C LYS A 66 -0.65 -11.43 5.13
N LEU A 67 -0.86 -12.56 4.45
CA LEU A 67 -1.02 -12.59 3.00
C LEU A 67 -2.24 -11.78 2.55
N CYS A 68 -3.40 -11.97 3.19
CA CYS A 68 -4.59 -11.19 2.89
C CYS A 68 -4.33 -9.69 3.06
N GLN A 69 -3.71 -9.26 4.16
CA GLN A 69 -3.29 -7.87 4.36
C GLN A 69 -2.37 -7.36 3.25
N TYR A 70 -1.41 -8.18 2.80
CA TYR A 70 -0.50 -7.80 1.73
C TYR A 70 -1.22 -7.60 0.40
N TYR A 71 -2.13 -8.51 0.03
CA TYR A 71 -2.91 -8.41 -1.20
C TYR A 71 -3.92 -7.27 -1.16
N ASP A 72 -4.58 -7.00 -0.03
CA ASP A 72 -5.46 -5.85 0.13
C ASP A 72 -4.72 -4.53 -0.05
N LEU A 73 -3.50 -4.42 0.51
CA LEU A 73 -2.63 -3.27 0.30
C LEU A 73 -2.20 -3.15 -1.17
N LYS A 74 -1.83 -4.26 -1.82
CA LYS A 74 -1.45 -4.30 -3.24
C LYS A 74 -2.61 -3.96 -4.18
N GLY A 75 -3.82 -4.41 -3.85
CA GLY A 75 -5.04 -4.14 -4.61
C GLY A 75 -5.43 -2.67 -4.56
N ARG A 76 -5.23 -1.99 -3.41
CA ARG A 76 -5.37 -0.53 -3.30
C ARG A 76 -4.32 0.23 -4.11
N ILE A 77 -3.07 -0.23 -4.09
CA ILE A 77 -1.97 0.41 -4.85
C ILE A 77 -2.16 0.30 -6.38
N LEU A 78 -2.92 -0.67 -6.87
CA LEU A 78 -3.19 -0.87 -8.31
C LEU A 78 -4.46 -0.15 -8.81
N GLN A 79 -5.26 0.45 -7.93
CA GLN A 79 -6.49 1.17 -8.28
C GLN A 79 -6.35 2.71 -8.24
N ASP A 80 -5.21 3.23 -7.76
CA ASP A 80 -4.80 4.65 -7.85
C ASP A 80 -3.82 4.87 -9.02
#